data_AF-A0A849SL32-F1
#
_entry.id   AF-A0A849SL32-F1
#
_cell.length_a   1.000
_cell.length_b   1.000
_cell.length_c   1.000
_cell.angle_alpha   90.00
_cell.angle_beta   90.00
_cell.angle_gamma   90.00
#
_symmetry.space_group_name_H-M   'P 1'
#
loop_
_entity.id
_entity.type
_entity.pdbx_description
1 polymer ?
#
loop_
_entity_poly.entity_id
_entity_poly.type
_entity_poly.pdbx_seq_one_letter_code
_entity_poly.pdbx_strand_id
1 'polypeptide(L)'
;MRSAQRSGFTLVEVVVVMALAGVVTMGLVTFYLYSQSTWIDASTQALTQRDATGALEAIGATVWSGNNATVLPAAGDSTNSDLFVYDAGGTLLGRYYWDPADSLIHWGDDVTADRGPLVPSRAERFTVSLEDSLGLVHIDSLRLRSSMGQPVSLSSTFGMYNRTP
;
A
#
# COMPACT_ATOMS: atom_id res chain seq x y z
N MET A 1 11.92 -54.82 -50.56
CA MET A 1 11.05 -54.08 -49.61
C MET A 1 11.70 -54.13 -48.24
N ARG A 2 11.92 -52.97 -47.61
CA ARG A 2 12.70 -52.81 -46.37
C ARG A 2 12.02 -53.52 -45.19
N SER A 3 12.78 -54.30 -44.43
CA SER A 3 12.37 -54.84 -43.14
C SER A 3 12.12 -53.68 -42.17
N ALA A 4 10.93 -53.64 -41.57
CA ALA A 4 10.62 -52.70 -40.50
C ALA A 4 11.44 -53.08 -39.27
N GLN A 5 12.42 -52.24 -38.91
CA GLN A 5 13.19 -52.40 -37.69
C GLN A 5 12.26 -52.23 -36.48
N ARG A 6 11.98 -53.31 -35.75
CA ARG A 6 11.27 -53.24 -34.47
C ARG A 6 12.24 -52.73 -33.41
N SER A 7 12.22 -51.43 -33.16
CA SER A 7 12.92 -50.80 -32.03
C SER A 7 12.04 -50.89 -30.78
N GLY A 8 12.34 -51.84 -29.88
CA GLY A 8 11.77 -51.88 -28.53
C GLY A 8 12.67 -51.17 -27.54
N PHE A 9 12.10 -50.49 -26.55
CA PHE A 9 12.88 -49.87 -25.46
C PHE A 9 13.48 -50.94 -24.55
N THR A 10 14.72 -50.73 -24.15
CA THR A 10 15.37 -51.53 -23.12
C THR A 10 14.91 -51.12 -21.73
N LEU A 11 14.95 -52.04 -20.76
CA LEU A 11 14.60 -51.75 -19.37
C LEU A 11 15.43 -50.58 -18.80
N VAL A 12 16.71 -50.51 -19.15
CA VAL A 12 17.62 -49.43 -18.73
C VAL A 12 17.18 -48.09 -19.29
N GLU A 13 16.82 -48.01 -20.59
CA GLU A 13 16.30 -46.77 -21.18
C GLU A 13 15.03 -46.29 -20.48
N VAL A 14 14.09 -47.20 -20.16
CA VAL A 14 12.87 -46.84 -19.44
C VAL A 14 13.18 -46.32 -18.03
N VAL A 15 14.09 -46.97 -17.31
CA VAL A 15 14.50 -46.53 -15.96
C VAL A 15 15.17 -45.15 -16.02
N VAL A 16 16.04 -44.91 -16.99
CA VAL A 16 16.71 -43.60 -17.17
C VAL A 16 15.68 -42.52 -17.49
N VAL A 17 14.73 -42.78 -18.40
CA VAL A 17 13.66 -41.82 -18.73
C VAL A 17 12.81 -41.50 -17.51
N MET A 18 12.43 -42.51 -16.73
CA MET A 18 11.64 -42.30 -15.51
C MET A 18 12.42 -41.51 -14.45
N ALA A 19 13.72 -41.79 -14.28
CA ALA A 19 14.56 -41.04 -13.37
C ALA A 19 14.67 -39.56 -13.78
N LEU A 20 14.91 -39.29 -15.07
CA LEU A 20 14.98 -37.92 -15.60
C LEU A 20 13.63 -37.21 -15.49
N ALA A 21 12.52 -37.89 -15.83
CA ALA A 21 11.19 -37.35 -15.68
C ALA A 21 10.88 -37.00 -14.22
N GLY A 22 11.31 -37.83 -13.25
CA GLY A 22 11.17 -37.55 -11.82
C GLY A 22 11.91 -36.29 -11.40
N VAL A 23 13.18 -36.13 -11.80
CA VAL A 23 14.00 -34.95 -11.49
C VAL A 23 13.38 -33.68 -12.09
N VAL A 24 12.96 -33.74 -13.37
CA VAL A 24 12.32 -32.61 -14.05
C VAL A 24 11.01 -32.23 -13.36
N THR A 25 10.17 -33.21 -13.03
CA THR A 25 8.89 -32.97 -12.34
C THR A 25 9.11 -32.31 -10.99
N MET A 26 10.08 -32.79 -10.21
CA MET A 26 10.42 -32.21 -8.91
C MET A 26 10.93 -30.76 -9.04
N GLY A 27 11.74 -30.49 -10.07
CA GLY A 27 12.21 -29.14 -10.39
C GLY A 27 11.06 -28.19 -10.76
N LEU A 28 10.13 -28.64 -11.61
CA LEU A 28 8.98 -27.84 -12.02
C LEU A 28 8.01 -27.57 -10.86
N VAL A 29 7.76 -28.54 -9.99
CA VAL A 29 6.93 -28.34 -8.79
C VAL A 29 7.56 -27.30 -7.87
N THR A 30 8.86 -27.42 -7.61
CA THR A 30 9.59 -26.44 -6.80
C THR A 30 9.50 -25.04 -7.41
N PHE A 31 9.79 -24.91 -8.71
CA PHE A 31 9.68 -23.64 -9.42
C PHE A 31 8.28 -23.04 -9.35
N TYR A 32 7.24 -23.86 -9.54
CA TYR A 32 5.85 -23.43 -9.50
C TYR A 32 5.44 -22.89 -8.12
N LEU A 33 5.81 -23.60 -7.04
CA LEU A 33 5.51 -23.16 -5.67
C LEU A 33 6.22 -21.84 -5.34
N TYR A 34 7.49 -21.69 -5.72
CA TYR A 34 8.22 -20.43 -5.56
C TYR A 34 7.58 -19.30 -6.38
N SER A 35 7.20 -19.57 -7.63
CA SER A 35 6.59 -18.57 -8.49
C SER A 35 5.26 -18.07 -7.93
N GLN A 36 4.45 -18.93 -7.31
CA GLN A 36 3.21 -18.51 -6.66
C GLN A 36 3.46 -17.59 -5.48
N SER A 37 4.40 -17.94 -4.58
CA SER A 37 4.73 -17.09 -3.43
C SER A 37 5.14 -15.69 -3.87
N THR A 38 6.08 -15.61 -4.82
CA THR A 38 6.56 -14.33 -5.36
C THR A 38 5.44 -13.52 -5.99
N TRP A 39 4.54 -14.17 -6.73
CA TRP A 39 3.41 -13.48 -7.36
C TRP A 39 2.42 -12.91 -6.34
N ILE A 40 2.12 -13.65 -5.27
CA ILE A 40 1.24 -13.18 -4.19
C ILE A 40 1.89 -11.99 -3.46
N ASP A 41 3.16 -12.09 -3.10
CA ASP A 41 3.88 -11.03 -2.41
C ASP A 41 3.90 -9.73 -3.24
N ALA A 42 4.25 -9.84 -4.52
CA ALA A 42 4.25 -8.70 -5.43
C ALA A 42 2.85 -8.09 -5.60
N SER A 43 1.81 -8.93 -5.71
CA SER A 43 0.43 -8.48 -5.87
C SER A 43 -0.07 -7.72 -4.63
N THR A 44 0.19 -8.24 -3.44
CA THR A 44 -0.23 -7.59 -2.19
C THR A 44 0.52 -6.28 -1.96
N GLN A 45 1.80 -6.20 -2.32
CA GLN A 45 2.56 -4.94 -2.28
C GLN A 45 2.01 -3.91 -3.27
N ALA A 46 1.67 -4.32 -4.49
CA ALA A 46 1.08 -3.43 -5.50
C ALA A 46 -0.28 -2.88 -5.06
N LEU A 47 -1.13 -3.70 -4.43
CA LEU A 47 -2.39 -3.25 -3.85
C LEU A 47 -2.16 -2.22 -2.73
N THR A 48 -1.18 -2.46 -1.87
CA THR A 48 -0.82 -1.53 -0.78
C THR A 48 -0.27 -0.20 -1.32
N GLN A 49 0.50 -0.24 -2.41
CA GLN A 49 0.98 0.96 -3.11
C GLN A 49 -0.19 1.76 -3.70
N ARG A 50 -1.14 1.08 -4.37
CA ARG A 50 -2.34 1.74 -4.88
C ARG A 50 -3.15 2.40 -3.76
N ASP A 51 -3.30 1.72 -2.64
CA ASP A 51 -3.99 2.27 -1.47
C ASP A 51 -3.24 3.50 -0.91
N ALA A 52 -1.92 3.43 -0.77
CA ALA A 52 -1.13 4.58 -0.33
C ALA A 52 -1.25 5.77 -1.28
N THR A 53 -1.22 5.54 -2.59
CA THR A 53 -1.47 6.58 -3.60
C THR A 53 -2.88 7.15 -3.49
N GLY A 54 -3.91 6.31 -3.38
CA GLY A 54 -5.30 6.76 -3.24
C GLY A 54 -5.53 7.60 -1.98
N ALA A 55 -4.90 7.23 -0.86
CA ALA A 55 -4.94 8.01 0.36
C ALA A 55 -4.31 9.41 0.17
N LEU A 56 -3.13 9.48 -0.47
CA LEU A 56 -2.46 10.74 -0.78
C LEU A 56 -3.27 11.61 -1.75
N GLU A 57 -3.90 11.01 -2.76
CA GLU A 57 -4.77 11.74 -3.70
C GLU A 57 -6.00 12.32 -2.99
N ALA A 58 -6.64 11.55 -2.11
CA ALA A 58 -7.80 12.03 -1.34
C ALA A 58 -7.42 13.16 -0.37
N ILE A 59 -6.30 13.02 0.35
CA ILE A 59 -5.77 14.07 1.23
C ILE A 59 -5.44 15.32 0.39
N GLY A 60 -4.71 15.14 -0.71
CA GLY A 60 -4.31 16.22 -1.60
C GLY A 60 -5.49 17.00 -2.17
N ALA A 61 -6.55 16.30 -2.59
CA ALA A 61 -7.77 16.93 -3.09
C ALA A 61 -8.42 17.86 -2.05
N THR A 62 -8.50 17.42 -0.79
CA THR A 62 -9.03 18.26 0.30
C THR A 62 -8.08 19.41 0.62
N VAL A 63 -6.77 19.16 0.72
CA VAL A 63 -5.76 20.19 0.99
C VAL A 63 -5.75 21.29 -0.09
N TRP A 64 -5.89 20.94 -1.36
CA TRP A 64 -5.94 21.92 -2.45
C TRP A 64 -7.09 22.92 -2.29
N SER A 65 -8.23 22.48 -1.77
CA SER A 65 -9.38 23.34 -1.47
C SER A 65 -9.28 24.09 -0.14
N GLY A 66 -8.31 23.71 0.70
CA GLY A 66 -8.05 24.30 2.01
C GLY A 66 -7.48 25.72 1.93
N ASN A 67 -7.78 26.49 2.97
CA ASN A 67 -7.17 27.79 3.27
C ASN A 67 -6.18 27.69 4.43
N ASN A 68 -6.51 26.86 5.42
CA ASN A 68 -5.70 26.63 6.60
C ASN A 68 -5.66 25.13 6.95
N ALA A 69 -4.62 24.71 7.65
CA ALA A 69 -4.51 23.35 8.18
C ALA A 69 -3.97 23.37 9.60
N THR A 70 -4.25 22.33 10.35
CA THR A 70 -3.68 22.10 11.67
C THR A 70 -3.25 20.66 11.76
N VAL A 71 -2.04 20.43 12.27
CA VAL A 71 -1.53 19.09 12.53
C VAL A 71 -1.36 18.92 14.02
N LEU A 72 -1.90 17.82 14.54
CA LEU A 72 -1.76 17.41 15.93
C LEU A 72 -1.13 16.00 15.97
N PRO A 73 -0.46 15.62 17.06
CA PRO A 73 -0.10 14.22 17.27
C PRO A 73 -1.37 13.37 17.40
N ALA A 74 -1.33 12.15 16.88
CA ALA A 74 -2.45 11.21 16.99
C ALA A 74 -2.71 10.85 18.47
N ALA A 75 -3.99 10.61 18.79
CA ALA A 75 -4.39 10.33 20.16
C ALA A 75 -3.71 9.06 20.69
N GLY A 76 -2.86 9.20 21.71
CA GLY A 76 -2.14 8.08 22.30
C GLY A 76 -0.87 7.63 21.55
N ASP A 77 -0.52 8.30 20.45
CA ASP A 77 0.69 8.01 19.68
C ASP A 77 1.32 9.27 19.08
N SER A 78 2.46 9.68 19.62
CA SER A 78 3.21 10.85 19.13
C SER A 78 3.99 10.59 17.84
N THR A 79 4.03 9.35 17.35
CA THR A 79 4.71 8.97 16.10
C THR A 79 3.79 9.04 14.88
N ASN A 80 2.49 9.24 15.11
CA ASN A 80 1.47 9.45 14.11
C ASN A 80 0.84 10.85 14.27
N SER A 81 0.18 11.31 13.21
CA SER A 81 -0.37 12.66 13.12
C SER A 81 -1.86 12.63 12.75
N ASP A 82 -2.57 13.65 13.19
CA ASP A 82 -3.90 14.02 12.76
C ASP A 82 -3.80 15.31 11.96
N LEU A 83 -4.33 15.30 10.73
CA LEU A 83 -4.40 16.45 9.84
C LEU A 83 -5.84 16.97 9.80
N PHE A 84 -6.02 18.24 10.11
CA PHE A 84 -7.28 18.97 9.96
C PHE A 84 -7.10 20.02 8.88
N VAL A 85 -8.01 20.08 7.92
CA VAL A 85 -7.98 21.05 6.81
C VAL A 85 -9.24 21.89 6.88
N TYR A 86 -9.09 23.21 6.85
CA TYR A 86 -10.16 24.18 7.00
C TYR A 86 -10.29 25.08 5.76
N ASP A 87 -11.51 25.53 5.50
CA ASP A 87 -11.79 26.58 4.51
C ASP A 87 -11.46 27.99 5.06
N ALA A 88 -11.64 29.01 4.23
CA ALA A 88 -11.40 30.41 4.61
C ALA A 88 -12.37 30.94 5.69
N GLY A 89 -13.52 30.28 5.86
CA GLY A 89 -14.49 30.59 6.92
C GLY A 89 -14.18 29.90 8.25
N GLY A 90 -13.15 29.05 8.31
CA GLY A 90 -12.80 28.24 9.47
C GLY A 90 -13.63 26.95 9.61
N THR A 91 -14.42 26.59 8.60
CA THR A 91 -15.16 25.33 8.57
C THR A 91 -14.19 24.20 8.25
N LEU A 92 -14.28 23.08 8.99
CA LEU A 92 -13.50 21.89 8.70
C LEU A 92 -13.97 21.29 7.36
N LEU A 93 -13.05 21.18 6.41
CA LEU A 93 -13.27 20.51 5.12
C LEU A 93 -13.00 19.01 5.22
N GLY A 94 -12.02 18.64 6.03
CA GLY A 94 -11.69 17.25 6.26
C GLY A 94 -10.69 17.06 7.39
N ARG A 95 -10.87 15.96 8.11
CA ARG A 95 -9.93 15.43 9.10
C ARG A 95 -9.41 14.10 8.59
N TYR A 96 -8.10 13.90 8.65
CA TYR A 96 -7.44 12.63 8.37
C TYR A 96 -6.61 12.25 9.58
N TYR A 97 -6.84 11.08 10.13
CA TYR A 97 -6.20 10.68 11.38
C TYR A 97 -5.87 9.21 11.39
N TRP A 98 -4.85 8.84 12.16
CA TRP A 98 -4.53 7.45 12.41
C TRP A 98 -5.33 6.95 13.62
N ASP A 99 -6.08 5.87 13.44
CA ASP A 99 -6.85 5.26 14.53
C ASP A 99 -6.02 4.17 15.23
N PRO A 100 -5.75 4.30 16.55
CA PRO A 100 -5.02 3.28 17.30
C PRO A 100 -5.74 1.93 17.43
N ALA A 101 -7.07 1.88 17.27
CA ALA A 101 -7.84 0.66 17.46
C ALA A 101 -7.59 -0.37 16.35
N ASP A 102 -7.41 0.08 15.10
CA ASP A 102 -7.22 -0.78 13.93
C ASP A 102 -5.96 -0.45 13.11
N SER A 103 -5.25 0.62 13.46
CA SER A 103 -4.08 1.14 12.75
C SER A 103 -4.39 1.53 11.30
N LEU A 104 -5.59 2.04 11.01
CA LEU A 104 -5.96 2.56 9.70
C LEU A 104 -5.93 4.09 9.70
N ILE A 105 -5.85 4.66 8.49
CA ILE A 105 -6.06 6.10 8.31
C ILE A 105 -7.54 6.32 8.06
N HIS A 106 -8.20 7.03 8.95
CA HIS A 106 -9.61 7.37 8.87
C HIS A 106 -9.79 8.76 8.30
N TRP A 107 -10.99 9.03 7.80
CA TRP A 107 -11.39 10.35 7.38
C TRP A 107 -12.69 10.78 8.05
N GLY A 108 -12.85 12.09 8.23
CA GLY A 108 -14.03 12.70 8.83
C GLY A 108 -14.30 14.06 8.22
N ASP A 109 -15.57 14.46 8.16
CA ASP A 109 -16.00 15.82 7.77
C ASP A 109 -16.28 16.72 8.99
N ASP A 110 -16.09 16.19 10.20
CA ASP A 110 -16.13 16.94 11.44
C ASP A 110 -15.08 16.37 12.43
N VAL A 111 -14.77 17.08 13.51
CA VAL A 111 -13.83 16.66 14.55
C VAL A 111 -14.26 15.34 15.19
N THR A 112 -15.56 15.11 15.32
CA THR A 112 -16.14 13.93 15.97
C THR A 112 -16.72 12.90 14.99
N ALA A 113 -16.86 13.26 13.72
CA ALA A 113 -17.46 12.39 12.72
C ALA A 113 -16.39 11.49 12.10
N ASP A 114 -16.48 10.19 12.39
CA ASP A 114 -15.72 9.16 11.69
C ASP A 114 -16.53 8.62 10.51
N ARG A 115 -15.96 8.70 9.30
CA ARG A 115 -16.54 8.18 8.07
C ARG A 115 -15.93 6.83 7.66
N GLY A 116 -15.08 6.29 8.53
CA GLY A 116 -14.39 5.03 8.37
C GLY A 116 -13.01 5.18 7.73
N PRO A 117 -12.35 4.04 7.47
CA PRO A 117 -11.02 4.03 6.92
C PRO A 117 -11.02 4.57 5.49
N LEU A 118 -10.09 5.49 5.23
CA LEU A 118 -9.82 6.05 3.91
C LEU A 118 -9.35 4.95 2.95
N VAL A 119 -8.54 4.01 3.45
CA VAL A 119 -8.05 2.85 2.73
C VAL A 119 -7.99 1.62 3.63
N PRO A 120 -8.12 0.40 3.09
CA PRO A 120 -8.15 -0.82 3.90
C PRO A 120 -6.77 -1.28 4.38
N SER A 121 -5.69 -0.72 3.84
CA SER A 121 -4.31 -1.06 4.19
C SER A 121 -3.88 -0.37 5.50
N ARG A 122 -3.36 -1.15 6.46
CA ARG A 122 -2.94 -0.64 7.78
C ARG A 122 -1.73 0.28 7.67
N ALA A 123 -1.78 1.40 8.36
CA ALA A 123 -0.69 2.35 8.51
C ALA A 123 0.15 2.04 9.76
N GLU A 124 1.46 1.86 9.53
CA GLU A 124 2.48 1.82 10.59
C GLU A 124 2.94 3.22 10.99
N ARG A 125 2.86 4.17 10.05
CA ARG A 125 3.26 5.56 10.25
C ARG A 125 2.48 6.47 9.32
N PHE A 126 1.97 7.56 9.87
CA PHE A 126 1.39 8.68 9.17
C PHE A 126 1.86 9.95 9.86
N THR A 127 2.90 10.58 9.31
CA THR A 127 3.46 11.82 9.85
C THR A 127 3.24 12.94 8.87
N VAL A 128 2.75 14.06 9.40
CA VAL A 128 2.46 15.26 8.62
C VAL A 128 3.16 16.46 9.27
N SER A 129 3.66 17.36 8.45
CA SER A 129 4.16 18.67 8.88
C SER A 129 3.57 19.79 8.04
N LEU A 130 3.53 20.99 8.61
CA LEU A 130 3.00 22.19 7.97
C LEU A 130 4.11 23.22 7.80
N GLU A 131 4.14 23.84 6.63
CA GLU A 131 4.94 25.03 6.37
C GLU A 131 3.95 26.20 6.21
N ASP A 132 3.55 26.80 7.32
CA ASP A 132 2.49 27.84 7.36
C ASP A 132 2.84 29.07 6.52
N SER A 133 4.14 29.39 6.40
CA SER A 133 4.62 30.52 5.61
C SER A 133 4.29 30.38 4.13
N LEU A 134 4.34 29.15 3.59
CA LEU A 134 4.09 28.83 2.20
C LEU A 134 2.72 28.17 1.98
N GLY A 135 2.07 27.71 3.05
CA GLY A 135 0.78 27.03 3.00
C GLY A 135 0.90 25.64 2.40
N LEU A 136 2.00 24.96 2.72
CA LEU A 136 2.27 23.61 2.26
C LEU A 136 1.99 22.62 3.38
N VAL A 137 1.34 21.53 3.02
CA VAL A 137 1.15 20.35 3.85
C VAL A 137 2.11 19.28 3.33
N HIS A 138 3.04 18.87 4.17
CA HIS A 138 3.99 17.80 3.88
C HIS A 138 3.51 16.51 4.52
N ILE A 139 3.23 15.49 3.71
CA ILE A 139 3.09 14.13 4.20
C ILE A 139 4.50 13.52 4.23
N ASP A 140 5.17 13.64 5.37
CA ASP A 140 6.56 13.23 5.55
C ASP A 140 6.74 11.72 5.41
N SER A 141 5.79 10.95 5.94
CA SER A 141 5.80 9.49 5.83
C SER A 141 4.38 8.95 5.94
N LEU A 142 3.89 8.38 4.85
CA LEU A 142 2.76 7.46 4.83
C LEU A 142 3.31 6.05 4.62
N ARG A 143 3.43 5.29 5.70
CA ARG A 143 3.95 3.93 5.69
C ARG A 143 2.83 2.94 5.95
N LEU A 144 2.37 2.27 4.90
CA LEU A 144 1.37 1.22 4.95
C LEU A 144 2.01 -0.16 4.98
N ARG A 145 1.32 -1.16 5.54
CA ARG A 145 1.74 -2.55 5.62
C ARG A 145 0.87 -3.41 4.71
N SER A 146 1.50 -4.20 3.83
CA SER A 146 0.80 -5.18 3.02
C SER A 146 0.26 -6.34 3.86
N SER A 147 -0.68 -7.13 3.32
CA SER A 147 -1.20 -8.31 4.01
C SER A 147 -0.11 -9.37 4.32
N MET A 148 1.01 -9.33 3.59
CA MET A 148 2.19 -10.19 3.81
C MET A 148 3.24 -9.54 4.73
N GLY A 149 2.93 -8.37 5.31
CA GLY A 149 3.78 -7.66 6.27
C GLY A 149 4.85 -6.78 5.66
N GLN A 150 4.90 -6.63 4.33
CA GLN A 150 5.90 -5.78 3.67
C GLN A 150 5.49 -4.30 3.76
N PRO A 151 6.39 -3.39 4.17
CA PRO A 151 6.08 -1.99 4.24
C PRO A 151 6.11 -1.34 2.84
N VAL A 152 5.20 -0.40 2.64
CA VAL A 152 5.17 0.53 1.50
C VAL A 152 5.18 1.92 2.09
N SER A 153 6.17 2.73 1.74
CA SER A 153 6.30 4.11 2.23
C SER A 153 6.22 5.08 1.07
N LEU A 154 5.36 6.09 1.20
CA LEU A 154 5.28 7.23 0.29
C LEU A 154 5.40 8.53 1.09
N SER A 155 5.77 9.60 0.39
CA SER A 155 5.73 10.96 0.90
C SER A 155 5.22 11.88 -0.22
N SER A 156 4.61 12.99 0.16
CA SER A 156 4.07 13.97 -0.79
C SER A 156 4.02 15.36 -0.16
N THR A 157 3.88 16.38 -0.99
CA THR A 157 3.66 17.77 -0.55
C THR A 157 2.51 18.36 -1.35
N PHE A 158 1.59 19.02 -0.64
CA PHE A 158 0.40 19.63 -1.21
C PHE A 158 0.34 21.10 -0.84
N GLY A 159 0.01 21.97 -1.81
CA GLY A 159 -0.22 23.38 -1.54
C GLY A 159 -1.70 23.66 -1.26
N MET A 160 -1.98 24.52 -0.28
CA MET A 160 -3.30 25.10 -0.06
C MET A 160 -3.46 26.28 -1.02
N TYR A 161 -4.38 26.18 -1.98
CA TYR A 161 -4.52 27.19 -3.04
C TYR A 161 -5.60 28.23 -2.75
N ASN A 162 -6.47 27.99 -1.78
CA ASN A 162 -7.56 28.92 -1.43
C ASN A 162 -7.16 29.88 -0.29
N ARG A 163 -5.87 30.20 -0.17
CA ARG A 163 -5.34 31.11 0.86
C ARG A 163 -5.68 32.55 0.52
N THR A 164 -6.35 33.22 1.46
CA THR A 164 -6.49 34.68 1.44
C THR A 164 -5.21 35.30 2.01
N PRO A 165 -4.63 36.31 1.36
CA PRO A 165 -3.43 37.00 1.82
C PRO A 165 -3.65 37.78 3.12
#